data_AF-A0AA36M3E2-F1
#
_entry.id   AF-A0AA36M3E2-F1
#
_cell.length_a   1.000
_cell.length_b   1.000
_cell.length_c   1.000
_cell.angle_alpha   90.00
_cell.angle_beta   90.00
_cell.angle_gamma   90.00
#
_symmetry.space_group_name_H-M   'P 1'
#
loop_
_entity.id
_entity.type
_entity.pdbx_description
1 polymer ?
#
loop_
_entity_poly.entity_id
_entity_poly.type
_entity_poly.pdbx_seq_one_letter_code
_entity_poly.pdbx_strand_id
1 'polypeptide(L)'
;MVSKRRLAQVKKGKDVSGPAEAPSIEAESREQREEGMLLTKLHTILADKAPEALPLLNRLLNLVRQSASLELLINKKRSRSIVISGVPELNNGIASERQAHTEKSVISVFLTNWISKQSLLKSTD
;
A
#
# COMPACT_ATOMS: atom_id res chain seq x y z
N MET A 1 -2.53 78.86 -23.58
CA MET A 1 -2.97 78.26 -22.30
C MET A 1 -2.62 76.78 -22.30
N VAL A 2 -1.82 76.38 -21.30
CA VAL A 2 -1.68 75.05 -20.67
C VAL A 2 -1.32 73.82 -21.52
N SER A 3 -0.03 73.45 -21.40
CA SER A 3 0.54 72.11 -21.53
C SER A 3 -0.21 71.03 -20.75
N LYS A 4 -0.24 69.79 -21.26
CA LYS A 4 -0.07 68.55 -20.47
C LYS A 4 0.30 67.34 -21.35
N ARG A 5 1.02 66.41 -20.73
CA ARG A 5 2.01 65.47 -21.27
C ARG A 5 1.44 64.08 -21.58
N ARG A 6 2.10 63.39 -22.53
CA ARG A 6 2.45 61.95 -22.68
C ARG A 6 1.81 60.93 -21.71
N LEU A 7 1.40 59.77 -22.23
CA LEU A 7 2.11 58.47 -22.09
C LEU A 7 1.43 57.33 -22.88
N ALA A 8 2.28 56.45 -23.42
CA ALA A 8 1.93 55.25 -24.17
C ALA A 8 1.61 54.06 -23.26
N GLN A 9 0.74 53.15 -23.73
CA GLN A 9 0.75 51.74 -23.32
C GLN A 9 0.38 50.85 -24.52
N VAL A 10 1.40 50.19 -25.06
CA VAL A 10 1.31 48.89 -25.72
C VAL A 10 1.04 47.85 -24.63
N LYS A 11 0.13 46.89 -24.86
CA LYS A 11 0.29 45.51 -24.36
C LYS A 11 -0.51 44.52 -25.19
N LYS A 12 0.26 43.74 -25.95
CA LYS A 12 -0.07 42.52 -26.68
C LYS A 12 0.06 41.36 -25.68
N GLY A 13 -0.92 40.47 -25.59
CA GLY A 13 -0.87 39.29 -24.73
C GLY A 13 -1.91 38.27 -25.18
N LYS A 14 -1.45 37.28 -25.96
CA LYS A 14 -2.22 36.16 -26.48
C LYS A 14 -1.75 34.94 -25.70
N ASP A 15 -2.49 34.58 -24.66
CA ASP A 15 -2.27 33.36 -23.90
C ASP A 15 -3.31 32.33 -24.35
N VAL A 16 -2.87 31.42 -25.23
CA VAL A 16 -3.50 30.13 -25.46
C VAL A 16 -2.76 29.16 -24.54
N SER A 17 -3.38 28.79 -23.42
CA SER A 17 -2.87 27.74 -22.55
C SER A 17 -3.51 26.40 -22.90
N GLY A 18 -2.64 25.40 -23.09
CA GLY A 18 -2.94 24.00 -23.43
C GLY A 18 -2.02 23.53 -24.54
N PRO A 19 -1.20 22.48 -24.34
CA PRO A 19 -1.73 21.18 -23.91
C PRO A 19 -0.91 20.40 -22.86
N ALA A 20 -1.67 19.58 -22.10
CA ALA A 20 -1.37 18.21 -21.66
C ALA A 20 0.02 17.89 -21.08
N GLU A 21 0.10 17.93 -19.75
CA GLU A 21 1.12 17.20 -18.98
C GLU A 21 0.53 15.83 -18.60
N ALA A 22 0.91 14.78 -19.34
CA ALA A 22 0.66 13.40 -18.95
C ALA A 22 2.01 12.65 -18.90
N PRO A 23 2.70 12.63 -17.73
CA PRO A 23 4.01 11.97 -17.64
C PRO A 23 3.96 10.49 -17.22
N SER A 24 2.79 9.89 -16.92
CA SER A 24 2.77 8.56 -16.28
C SER A 24 2.85 7.35 -17.20
N ILE A 25 2.36 7.43 -18.45
CA ILE A 25 2.22 6.22 -19.30
C ILE A 25 3.55 5.82 -19.98
N GLU A 26 4.43 6.79 -20.26
CA GLU A 26 5.71 6.52 -20.95
C GLU A 26 6.81 5.98 -20.02
N ALA A 27 6.73 6.27 -18.72
CA ALA A 27 7.69 5.77 -17.73
C ALA A 27 7.50 4.27 -17.48
N GLU A 28 6.25 3.84 -17.22
CA GLU A 28 5.92 2.43 -16.99
C GLU A 28 6.23 1.55 -18.19
N SER A 29 6.00 2.06 -19.41
CA SER A 29 6.28 1.33 -20.65
C SER A 29 7.77 1.28 -21.01
N ARG A 30 8.60 2.19 -20.48
CA ARG A 30 10.08 2.10 -20.57
C ARG A 30 10.64 1.09 -19.58
N GLU A 31 10.17 1.11 -18.34
CA GLU A 31 10.58 0.16 -17.29
C GLU A 31 10.26 -1.28 -17.69
N GLN A 32 9.06 -1.55 -18.21
CA GLN A 32 8.69 -2.87 -18.72
C GLN A 32 9.57 -3.36 -19.89
N ARG A 33 10.03 -2.44 -20.75
CA ARG A 33 10.95 -2.77 -21.85
C ARG A 33 12.34 -3.12 -21.33
N GLU A 34 12.82 -2.38 -20.33
CA GLU A 34 14.11 -2.64 -19.70
C GLU A 34 14.11 -3.97 -18.93
N GLU A 35 13.05 -4.27 -18.18
CA GLU A 35 12.86 -5.55 -17.50
C GLU A 35 12.86 -6.72 -18.49
N GLY A 36 12.09 -6.60 -19.59
CA GLY A 36 12.03 -7.61 -20.64
C GLY A 36 13.41 -7.90 -21.26
N MET A 37 14.19 -6.84 -21.51
CA MET A 37 15.56 -6.94 -22.02
C MET A 37 16.54 -7.57 -21.03
N LEU A 38 16.43 -7.23 -19.74
CA LEU A 38 17.27 -7.82 -18.69
C LEU A 38 16.99 -9.31 -18.54
N LEU A 39 15.72 -9.70 -18.53
CA LEU A 39 15.32 -11.11 -18.46
C LEU A 39 15.82 -11.91 -19.67
N THR A 40 15.77 -11.32 -20.87
CA THR A 40 16.32 -12.00 -22.06
C THR A 40 17.82 -12.20 -21.92
N LYS A 41 18.58 -11.16 -21.56
CA LYS A 41 20.04 -11.27 -21.36
C LYS A 41 20.39 -12.34 -20.33
N LEU A 42 19.69 -12.34 -19.20
CA LEU A 42 19.92 -13.27 -18.10
C LEU A 42 19.61 -14.71 -18.55
N HIS A 43 18.51 -14.91 -19.29
CA HIS A 43 18.19 -16.21 -19.88
C HIS A 43 19.28 -16.68 -20.86
N THR A 44 19.78 -15.81 -21.74
CA THR A 44 20.85 -16.17 -22.69
C THR A 44 22.14 -16.56 -21.97
N ILE A 45 22.52 -15.81 -20.93
CA ILE A 45 23.71 -16.12 -20.12
C ILE A 45 23.55 -17.47 -19.44
N LEU A 46 22.39 -17.73 -18.83
CA LEU A 46 22.15 -19.02 -18.16
C LEU A 46 22.12 -20.17 -19.16
N ALA A 47 21.51 -20.00 -20.32
CA ALA A 47 21.50 -21.03 -21.37
C ALA A 47 22.91 -21.39 -21.85
N ASP A 48 23.81 -20.40 -21.95
CA ASP A 48 25.18 -20.60 -22.43
C ASP A 48 26.15 -21.09 -21.33
N LYS A 49 26.02 -20.57 -20.10
CA LYS A 49 26.99 -20.81 -19.02
C LYS A 49 26.57 -21.84 -17.98
N ALA A 50 25.27 -22.07 -17.80
CA ALA A 50 24.73 -22.97 -16.77
C ALA A 50 23.33 -23.47 -17.16
N PRO A 51 23.20 -24.28 -18.24
CA PRO A 51 21.91 -24.74 -18.74
C PRO A 51 21.10 -25.52 -17.70
N GLU A 52 21.76 -26.19 -16.74
CA GLU A 52 21.15 -26.86 -15.59
C GLU A 52 20.49 -25.90 -14.59
N ALA A 53 20.87 -24.61 -14.60
CA ALA A 53 20.25 -23.61 -13.74
C ALA A 53 18.85 -23.22 -14.22
N LEU A 54 18.53 -23.35 -15.52
CA LEU A 54 17.20 -23.04 -16.06
C LEU A 54 16.08 -23.90 -15.45
N PRO A 55 16.17 -25.25 -15.41
CA PRO A 55 15.14 -26.06 -14.75
C PRO A 55 15.07 -25.80 -13.24
N LEU A 56 16.19 -25.49 -12.58
CA LEU A 56 16.21 -25.12 -11.15
C LEU A 56 15.50 -23.78 -10.92
N LEU A 57 15.73 -22.79 -11.78
CA LEU A 57 15.08 -21.48 -11.72
C LEU A 57 13.57 -21.62 -11.95
N ASN A 58 13.14 -22.42 -12.93
CA ASN A 58 11.73 -22.73 -13.14
C ASN A 58 11.09 -23.38 -11.91
N ARG A 59 11.80 -24.31 -11.25
CA ARG A 59 11.32 -24.94 -10.03
C ARG A 59 11.21 -23.93 -8.88
N LEU A 60 12.20 -23.05 -8.73
CA LEU A 60 12.19 -21.99 -7.73
C LEU A 60 11.01 -21.03 -7.94
N LEU A 61 10.78 -20.58 -9.17
CA LEU A 61 9.64 -19.71 -9.50
C LEU A 61 8.30 -20.37 -9.18
N ASN A 62 8.17 -21.68 -9.43
CA ASN A 62 6.97 -22.43 -9.05
C ASN A 62 6.77 -22.47 -7.53
N LEU A 63 7.82 -22.71 -6.76
CA LEU A 63 7.77 -22.68 -5.29
C LEU A 63 7.41 -21.29 -4.77
N VAL A 64 8.02 -20.24 -5.33
CA VAL A 64 7.71 -18.86 -4.99
C VAL A 64 6.25 -18.57 -5.31
N ARG A 65 5.75 -18.91 -6.49
CA ARG A 65 4.34 -18.70 -6.87
C ARG A 65 3.36 -19.41 -5.93
N GLN A 66 3.67 -20.62 -5.49
CA GLN A 66 2.86 -21.37 -4.53
C GLN A 66 2.89 -20.74 -3.13
N SER A 67 4.07 -20.31 -2.67
CA SER A 67 4.28 -19.69 -1.35
C SER A 67 3.84 -18.23 -1.27
N ALA A 68 3.81 -17.53 -2.41
CA ALA A 68 3.42 -16.12 -2.54
C ALA A 68 1.89 -15.93 -2.62
N SER A 69 1.10 -16.99 -2.39
CA SER A 69 -0.33 -16.81 -2.16
C SER A 69 -0.50 -15.95 -0.90
N LEU A 70 -0.80 -14.68 -1.12
CA LEU A 70 -1.06 -13.67 -0.09
C LEU A 70 -2.06 -14.21 0.94
N GLU A 71 -3.02 -15.03 0.50
CA GLU A 71 -3.95 -15.74 1.35
C GLU A 71 -3.31 -16.66 2.38
N LEU A 72 -2.28 -17.45 2.05
CA LEU A 72 -1.63 -18.32 3.03
C LEU A 72 -0.90 -17.52 4.11
N LEU A 73 -0.26 -16.41 3.72
CA LEU A 73 0.43 -15.53 4.67
C LEU A 73 -0.58 -14.77 5.56
N ILE A 74 -1.65 -14.25 4.98
CA ILE A 74 -2.74 -13.59 5.72
C ILE A 74 -3.41 -14.59 6.65
N ASN A 75 -3.71 -15.81 6.19
CA ASN A 75 -4.36 -16.84 7.01
C ASN A 75 -3.46 -17.31 8.15
N LYS A 76 -2.15 -17.45 7.94
CA LYS A 76 -1.19 -17.75 9.01
C LYS A 76 -1.05 -16.63 10.04
N LYS A 77 -1.20 -15.37 9.62
CA LYS A 77 -1.27 -14.22 10.53
C LYS A 77 -2.61 -14.21 11.28
N ARG A 78 -3.71 -14.49 10.57
CA ARG A 78 -5.08 -14.44 11.07
C ARG A 78 -5.40 -15.56 12.05
N SER A 79 -4.83 -16.75 11.86
CA SER A 79 -5.04 -17.89 12.77
C SER A 79 -4.58 -17.65 14.21
N ARG A 80 -3.68 -16.69 14.42
CA ARG A 80 -3.17 -16.28 15.74
C ARG A 80 -3.65 -14.90 16.17
N SER A 81 -4.59 -14.29 15.45
CA SER A 81 -5.10 -12.95 15.74
C SER A 81 -6.61 -12.98 15.89
N ILE A 82 -7.13 -12.19 16.83
CA ILE A 82 -8.57 -11.98 16.98
C ILE A 82 -8.87 -10.60 16.40
N VAL A 83 -9.89 -10.52 15.55
CA VAL A 83 -10.40 -9.25 15.02
C VAL A 83 -11.55 -8.80 15.91
N ILE A 84 -11.41 -7.62 16.51
CA ILE A 84 -12.46 -7.01 17.34
C ILE A 84 -12.98 -5.80 16.57
N SER A 85 -14.24 -5.87 16.17
CA SER A 85 -14.93 -4.80 15.42
C SER A 85 -15.81 -3.98 16.35
N GLY A 86 -16.03 -2.70 16.01
CA GLY A 86 -16.93 -1.82 16.77
C GLY A 86 -16.32 -1.24 18.05
N VAL A 87 -14.99 -1.22 18.18
CA VAL A 87 -14.32 -0.54 19.30
C VAL A 87 -14.46 0.98 19.08
N PRO A 88 -15.00 1.73 20.06
CA PRO A 88 -15.10 3.18 19.93
C PRO A 88 -13.71 3.81 19.84
N GLU A 89 -13.52 4.70 18.87
CA GLU A 89 -12.25 5.42 18.66
C GLU A 89 -12.31 6.83 19.26
N LEU A 90 -11.18 7.29 19.80
CA LEU A 90 -11.04 8.66 20.28
C LEU A 90 -10.59 9.56 19.13
N ASN A 91 -11.52 10.29 18.52
CA ASN A 91 -11.24 11.07 17.31
C ASN A 91 -10.39 12.33 17.57
N ASN A 92 -10.43 12.90 18.78
CA ASN A 92 -9.92 14.25 19.06
C ASN A 92 -8.75 14.29 20.08
N GLY A 93 -7.94 13.24 20.19
CA GLY A 93 -6.78 13.18 21.10
C GLY A 93 -5.43 13.21 20.37
N ILE A 94 -4.33 13.42 21.10
CA ILE A 94 -2.97 13.16 20.56
C ILE A 94 -2.77 11.65 20.34
N ALA A 95 -1.80 11.26 19.51
CA ALA A 95 -1.61 9.86 19.13
C ALA A 95 -1.52 8.90 20.35
N SER A 96 -0.82 9.31 21.41
CA SER A 96 -0.69 8.54 22.64
C SER A 96 -2.00 8.37 23.40
N GLU A 97 -2.86 9.39 23.41
CA GLU A 97 -4.19 9.31 24.05
C GLU A 97 -5.12 8.38 23.29
N ARG A 98 -5.09 8.46 21.95
CA ARG A 98 -5.89 7.56 21.10
C ARG A 98 -5.46 6.11 21.28
N GLN A 99 -4.15 5.85 21.36
CA GLN A 99 -3.63 4.52 21.64
C GLN A 99 -4.10 4.02 23.01
N ALA A 100 -3.92 4.81 24.07
CA ALA A 100 -4.34 4.43 25.43
C ALA A 100 -5.85 4.20 25.53
N HIS A 101 -6.66 4.97 24.80
CA HIS A 101 -8.11 4.77 24.71
C HIS A 101 -8.46 3.44 24.06
N THR A 102 -7.84 3.12 22.91
CA THR A 102 -8.07 1.86 22.20
C THR A 102 -7.64 0.66 23.05
N GLU A 103 -6.49 0.72 23.71
CA GLU A 103 -6.01 -0.34 24.60
C GLU A 103 -6.99 -0.60 25.75
N LYS A 104 -7.44 0.47 26.44
CA LYS A 104 -8.44 0.35 27.52
C LYS A 104 -9.75 -0.26 27.02
N SER A 105 -10.22 0.19 25.86
CA SER A 105 -11.47 -0.29 25.27
C SER A 105 -11.39 -1.78 24.88
N VAL A 106 -10.27 -2.20 24.28
CA VAL A 106 -10.02 -3.61 23.95
C VAL A 106 -9.96 -4.48 25.20
N ILE A 107 -9.23 -4.05 26.24
CA ILE A 107 -9.15 -4.76 27.52
C ILE A 107 -10.54 -4.92 28.14
N SER A 108 -11.36 -3.86 28.12
CA SER A 108 -12.72 -3.88 28.64
C SER A 108 -13.60 -4.93 27.94
N VAL A 109 -13.51 -5.04 26.60
CA VAL A 109 -14.25 -6.04 25.82
C VAL A 109 -13.91 -7.47 26.27
N PHE A 110 -12.62 -7.75 26.50
CA PHE A 110 -12.19 -9.07 26.95
C PHE A 110 -12.63 -9.37 28.39
N LEU A 111 -12.48 -8.42 29.31
CA LEU A 111 -12.86 -8.59 30.71
C LEU A 111 -14.38 -8.80 30.88
N THR A 112 -15.18 -7.98 30.20
CA THR A 112 -16.66 -8.06 30.31
C THR A 112 -17.18 -9.40 29.78
N ASN A 113 -16.66 -9.87 28.64
CA ASN A 113 -17.03 -11.18 28.11
C ASN A 113 -16.57 -12.33 28.99
N TRP A 114 -15.36 -12.25 29.55
CA TRP A 114 -14.84 -13.28 30.45
C TRP A 114 -15.66 -13.39 31.73
N ILE A 115 -15.94 -12.26 32.38
CA ILE A 115 -16.78 -12.20 33.60
C ILE A 115 -18.18 -12.73 33.32
N SER A 116 -18.78 -12.34 32.19
CA SER A 116 -20.11 -12.81 31.80
C SER A 116 -20.16 -14.33 31.61
N LYS A 117 -19.13 -14.92 30.98
CA LYS A 117 -19.02 -16.37 30.84
C LYS A 117 -18.84 -17.09 32.18
N GLN A 118 -18.04 -16.54 33.08
CA GLN A 118 -17.83 -17.11 34.42
C GLN A 118 -19.09 -17.05 35.29
N SER A 119 -19.90 -16.00 35.15
CA SER A 119 -21.19 -15.88 35.83
C SER A 119 -22.20 -16.92 35.35
N LEU A 120 -22.27 -17.12 34.03
CA LEU A 120 -23.16 -18.13 33.40
C LEU A 120 -22.84 -19.56 33.85
N LEU A 121 -21.56 -19.90 33.99
CA LEU A 121 -21.11 -21.23 34.44
C LEU A 121 -21.42 -21.50 35.92
N LYS A 122 -21.54 -20.46 36.75
CA LYS A 122 -21.82 -20.59 38.19
C LYS A 122 -23.32 -20.60 38.53
N SER A 123 -24.18 -20.30 37.56
CA SER A 123 -25.64 -20.28 37.73
C SER A 123 -26.32 -21.61 37.31
N THR A 124 -25.55 -22.57 36.81
CA THR A 124 -26.02 -23.88 36.33
C THR A 124 -25.73 -25.04 37.29
N ASP A 125 -25.24 -24.75 38.49
CA ASP A 125 -25.17 -25.67 39.65
C ASP A 125 -26.15 -25.20 40.73
#